data_AF-A0A1Y3NQA7-F1
#
_entry.id   AF-A0A1Y3NQA7-F1
#
_cell.length_a   1.000
_cell.length_b   1.000
_cell.length_c   1.000
_cell.angle_alpha   90.00
_cell.angle_beta   90.00
_cell.angle_gamma   90.00
#
_symmetry.space_group_name_H-M   'P 1'
#
loop_
_entity.id
_entity.type
_entity.pdbx_description
1 polymer ?
#
loop_
_entity_poly.entity_id
_entity_poly.type
_entity_poly.pdbx_seq_one_letter_code
_entity_poly.pdbx_strand_id
1 'polypeptide(L)'
;VEEWLKDLYNGEPVPLYEKNEETYYALSTMMWKSIEQNTLLKITKGDIRNNLKLEYEIKAEKYQRILNSIGINKSSLPLAIKKKLSAMIELIMKYELDNFEIGSLQTAICNNNIKKYNNKQKLKEHEKQIKELQTQKKSLSYNLNLLKKILSEFENNEEVCSQKIEEWISNTQMLDHKEKEYEERILTGRTRLNNLVPEESLSLLQFNVLNEIENIINDLNDEIAEKRNKLMSIEDLPSDMALAKLKYAEAKQQLEALRKIREEKVKNMALQIF
;
A
#
# COMPACT_ATOMS: atom_id res chain seq x y z
N VAL A 1 15.36 -48.04 16.43
CA VAL A 1 14.69 -46.82 15.90
C VAL A 1 15.34 -46.36 14.60
N GLU A 2 16.65 -46.17 14.55
CA GLU A 2 17.33 -45.68 13.33
C GLU A 2 17.20 -46.64 12.12
N GLU A 3 17.30 -47.95 12.32
CA GLU A 3 17.04 -48.95 11.26
C GLU A 3 15.57 -48.95 10.81
N TRP A 4 14.63 -48.88 11.75
CA TRP A 4 13.20 -48.76 11.44
C TRP A 4 12.87 -47.48 10.65
N LEU A 5 13.52 -46.36 10.96
CA LEU A 5 13.38 -45.12 10.20
C LEU A 5 13.95 -45.29 8.79
N LYS A 6 15.13 -45.90 8.63
CA LYS A 6 15.71 -46.19 7.30
C LYS A 6 14.78 -47.06 6.45
N ASP A 7 14.18 -48.09 7.04
CA ASP A 7 13.21 -48.96 6.38
C ASP A 7 11.91 -48.21 6.05
N LEU A 8 11.44 -47.31 6.93
CA LEU A 8 10.24 -46.51 6.71
C LEU A 8 10.40 -45.54 5.53
N TYR A 9 11.58 -44.93 5.39
CA TYR A 9 11.88 -43.96 4.33
C TYR A 9 12.40 -44.60 3.04
N ASN A 10 12.52 -45.93 2.95
CA ASN A 10 12.86 -46.67 1.71
C ASN A 10 14.03 -46.05 0.91
N GLY A 11 15.11 -45.67 1.59
CA GLY A 11 16.31 -45.09 0.97
C GLY A 11 16.31 -43.57 0.79
N GLU A 12 15.24 -42.87 1.17
CA GLU A 12 15.26 -41.41 1.34
C GLU A 12 15.98 -41.03 2.65
N PRO A 13 16.67 -39.87 2.70
CA PRO A 13 17.35 -39.43 3.90
C PRO A 13 16.34 -39.17 5.02
N VAL A 14 16.54 -39.83 6.16
CA VAL A 14 15.72 -39.62 7.36
C VAL A 14 15.81 -38.14 7.77
N PRO A 15 14.68 -37.44 7.96
CA PRO A 15 14.68 -36.06 8.42
C PRO A 15 15.44 -35.89 9.73
N LEU A 16 16.19 -34.79 9.85
CA LEU A 16 16.89 -34.45 11.08
C LEU A 16 15.85 -34.25 12.20
N TYR A 17 16.04 -34.96 13.31
CA TYR A 17 15.18 -34.87 14.49
C TYR A 17 16.02 -34.58 15.74
N GLU A 18 15.42 -33.92 16.71
CA GLU A 18 16.07 -33.63 17.99
C GLU A 18 16.24 -34.92 18.80
N LYS A 19 17.48 -35.22 19.17
CA LYS A 19 17.83 -36.42 19.97
C LYS A 19 17.61 -36.18 21.46
N ASN A 20 16.37 -35.90 21.85
CA ASN A 20 15.96 -35.78 23.26
C ASN A 20 15.37 -37.11 23.75
N GLU A 21 15.38 -37.36 25.06
CA GLU A 21 14.81 -38.58 25.65
C GLU A 21 13.31 -38.73 25.34
N GLU A 22 12.57 -37.63 25.35
CA GLU A 22 11.14 -37.60 24.97
C GLU A 22 10.93 -38.02 23.51
N THR A 23 11.77 -37.51 22.60
CA THR A 23 11.72 -37.87 21.17
C THR A 23 12.07 -39.34 20.97
N TYR A 24 13.05 -39.87 21.72
CA TYR A 24 13.41 -41.28 21.66
C TYR A 24 12.30 -42.19 22.19
N TYR A 25 11.64 -41.80 23.29
CA TYR A 25 10.49 -42.52 23.85
C TYR A 25 9.29 -42.52 22.89
N ALA A 26 8.98 -41.38 22.28
CA ALA A 26 7.92 -41.27 21.28
C ALA A 26 8.20 -42.13 20.05
N LEU A 27 9.42 -42.04 19.49
CA LEU A 27 9.83 -42.80 18.31
C LEU A 27 9.90 -44.31 18.59
N SER A 28 10.37 -44.73 19.76
CA SER A 28 10.40 -46.14 20.14
C SER A 28 8.98 -46.70 20.32
N THR A 29 8.07 -45.93 20.91
CA THR A 29 6.66 -46.31 21.04
C THR A 29 6.00 -46.46 19.66
N MET A 30 6.25 -45.52 18.74
CA MET A 30 5.77 -45.60 17.35
C MET A 30 6.36 -46.79 16.60
N MET A 31 7.66 -47.06 16.78
CA MET A 31 8.35 -48.21 16.20
C MET A 31 7.69 -49.52 16.65
N TRP A 32 7.47 -49.71 17.95
CA TRP A 32 6.83 -50.92 18.47
C TRP A 32 5.42 -51.12 17.92
N LYS A 33 4.60 -50.06 17.93
CA LYS A 33 3.25 -50.12 17.33
C LYS A 33 3.28 -50.44 15.84
N SER A 34 4.21 -49.86 15.09
CA SER A 34 4.37 -50.11 13.66
C SER A 34 4.79 -51.56 13.40
N ILE A 35 5.73 -52.09 14.18
CA ILE A 35 6.19 -53.48 14.07
C ILE A 35 5.04 -54.43 14.38
N GLU A 36 4.32 -54.23 15.47
CA GLU A 36 3.17 -55.05 15.86
C GLU A 36 2.06 -55.04 14.81
N GLN A 37 1.70 -53.87 14.29
CA GLN A 37 0.70 -53.77 13.22
C GLN A 37 1.18 -54.47 11.94
N ASN A 38 2.44 -54.29 11.57
CA ASN A 38 3.01 -54.92 10.38
C ASN A 38 3.12 -56.45 10.50
N THR A 39 3.44 -56.98 11.69
CA THR A 39 3.48 -58.43 11.93
C THR A 39 2.07 -59.02 11.89
N LEU A 40 1.10 -58.39 12.55
CA LEU A 40 -0.30 -58.81 12.50
C LEU A 40 -0.85 -58.76 11.08
N LEU A 41 -0.56 -57.71 10.31
CA LEU A 41 -0.95 -57.61 8.89
C LEU A 41 -0.29 -58.70 8.03
N LYS A 42 0.98 -59.04 8.29
CA LYS A 42 1.66 -60.13 7.57
C LYS A 42 1.06 -61.50 7.89
N ILE A 43 0.80 -61.77 9.17
CA ILE A 43 0.18 -63.02 9.63
C ILE A 43 -1.23 -63.15 9.03
N THR A 44 -2.09 -62.15 9.23
CA THR A 44 -3.46 -62.17 8.71
C THR A 44 -3.53 -62.27 7.19
N LYS A 45 -2.72 -61.51 6.44
CA LYS A 45 -2.67 -61.63 4.97
C LYS A 45 -2.15 -62.99 4.51
N GLY A 46 -1.14 -63.54 5.19
CA GLY A 46 -0.58 -64.85 4.90
C GLY A 46 -1.60 -65.97 5.13
N ASP A 47 -2.23 -65.96 6.30
CA ASP A 47 -3.22 -66.96 6.71
C ASP A 47 -4.47 -66.91 5.83
N ILE A 48 -5.01 -65.72 5.55
CA ILE A 48 -6.16 -65.55 4.65
C ILE A 48 -5.83 -66.09 3.25
N ARG A 49 -4.64 -65.76 2.72
CA ARG A 49 -4.22 -66.23 1.38
C ARG A 49 -4.07 -67.75 1.34
N ASN A 50 -3.47 -68.34 2.37
CA ASN A 50 -3.27 -69.78 2.46
C ASN A 50 -4.60 -70.52 2.62
N ASN A 51 -5.51 -70.00 3.46
CA ASN A 51 -6.84 -70.57 3.65
C ASN A 51 -7.68 -70.51 2.36
N LEU A 52 -7.69 -69.36 1.68
CA LEU A 52 -8.38 -69.23 0.38
C LEU A 52 -7.83 -70.21 -0.64
N LYS A 53 -6.49 -70.34 -0.73
CA LYS A 53 -5.85 -71.29 -1.65
C LYS A 53 -6.32 -72.73 -1.37
N LEU A 54 -6.31 -73.14 -0.11
CA LEU A 54 -6.73 -74.48 0.30
C LEU A 54 -8.21 -74.74 0.00
N GLU A 55 -9.09 -73.77 0.25
CA GLU A 55 -10.51 -73.87 -0.13
C GLU A 55 -10.70 -74.07 -1.64
N TYR A 56 -9.95 -73.32 -2.46
CA TYR A 56 -10.01 -73.44 -3.91
C TYR A 56 -9.46 -74.78 -4.40
N GLU A 57 -8.39 -75.31 -3.80
CA GLU A 57 -7.85 -76.64 -4.11
C GLU A 57 -8.88 -77.74 -3.80
N ILE A 58 -9.51 -77.70 -2.62
CA ILE A 58 -10.56 -78.65 -2.24
C ILE A 58 -11.76 -78.58 -3.19
N LYS A 59 -12.21 -77.36 -3.54
CA LYS A 59 -13.29 -77.17 -4.52
C LYS A 59 -12.89 -77.72 -5.89
N ALA A 60 -11.67 -77.44 -6.34
CA ALA A 60 -11.15 -77.90 -7.63
C ALA A 60 -11.12 -79.44 -7.70
N GLU A 61 -10.64 -80.11 -6.65
CA GLU A 61 -10.67 -81.57 -6.56
C GLU A 61 -12.10 -82.13 -6.63
N LYS A 62 -13.03 -81.52 -5.88
CA LYS A 62 -14.44 -81.92 -5.90
C LYS A 62 -15.03 -81.82 -7.31
N TYR A 63 -14.83 -80.70 -7.99
CA TYR A 63 -15.30 -80.51 -9.37
C TYR A 63 -14.62 -81.44 -10.36
N GLN A 64 -13.31 -81.69 -10.20
CA GLN A 64 -12.59 -82.64 -11.04
C GLN A 64 -13.15 -84.06 -10.91
N ARG A 65 -13.46 -84.52 -9.69
CA ARG A 65 -14.10 -85.83 -9.48
C ARG A 65 -15.47 -85.92 -10.15
N ILE A 66 -16.30 -84.89 -10.03
CA ILE A 66 -17.61 -84.83 -10.68
C ILE A 66 -17.48 -84.86 -12.21
N LEU A 67 -16.62 -84.03 -12.79
CA LEU A 67 -16.40 -83.98 -14.24
C LEU A 67 -15.86 -85.29 -14.79
N ASN A 68 -14.92 -85.93 -14.07
CA ASN A 68 -14.39 -87.24 -14.42
C ASN A 68 -15.49 -88.31 -14.41
N SER A 69 -16.44 -88.26 -13.46
CA SER A 69 -17.57 -89.21 -13.42
C SER A 69 -18.51 -89.10 -14.63
N ILE A 70 -18.54 -87.94 -15.29
CA ILE A 70 -19.32 -87.67 -16.51
C ILE A 70 -18.46 -87.88 -17.78
N GLY A 71 -17.19 -88.29 -17.63
CA GLY A 71 -16.27 -88.53 -18.75
C GLY A 71 -15.63 -87.27 -19.35
N ILE A 72 -15.80 -86.11 -18.71
CA ILE A 72 -15.19 -84.85 -19.14
C ILE A 72 -13.84 -84.70 -18.43
N ASN A 73 -12.75 -84.92 -19.17
CA ASN A 73 -11.40 -84.75 -18.65
C ASN A 73 -10.71 -83.54 -19.30
N LYS A 74 -9.87 -82.83 -18.54
CA LYS A 74 -9.10 -81.69 -19.03
C LYS A 74 -8.26 -82.05 -20.26
N SER A 75 -7.77 -83.28 -20.35
CA SER A 75 -7.01 -83.78 -21.51
C SER A 75 -7.89 -83.99 -22.75
N SER A 76 -9.12 -84.47 -22.61
CA SER A 76 -10.04 -84.80 -23.71
C SER A 76 -10.77 -83.60 -24.32
N LEU A 77 -10.67 -82.41 -23.71
CA LEU A 77 -11.28 -81.19 -24.24
C LEU A 77 -10.64 -80.73 -25.57
N PRO A 78 -11.46 -80.36 -26.58
CA PRO A 78 -11.00 -79.72 -27.81
C PRO A 78 -10.15 -78.47 -27.56
N LEU A 79 -9.12 -78.25 -28.38
CA LEU A 79 -8.19 -77.12 -28.24
C LEU A 79 -8.90 -75.76 -28.26
N ALA A 80 -9.93 -75.61 -29.08
CA ALA A 80 -10.73 -74.38 -29.14
C ALA A 80 -11.42 -74.04 -27.81
N ILE A 81 -11.90 -75.05 -27.08
CA ILE A 81 -12.55 -74.86 -25.78
C ILE A 81 -11.51 -74.54 -24.72
N LYS A 82 -10.36 -75.22 -24.73
CA LYS A 82 -9.23 -74.92 -23.83
C LYS A 82 -8.79 -73.45 -23.94
N LYS A 83 -8.66 -72.93 -25.16
CA LYS A 83 -8.31 -71.51 -25.42
C LYS A 83 -9.37 -70.53 -24.91
N LYS A 84 -10.66 -70.87 -25.04
CA LYS A 84 -11.75 -70.01 -24.52
C LYS A 84 -11.75 -70.00 -22.99
N LEU A 85 -11.59 -71.15 -22.35
CA LEU A 85 -11.51 -71.26 -20.90
C LEU A 85 -10.28 -70.53 -20.33
N SER A 86 -9.11 -70.61 -20.99
CA SER A 86 -7.94 -69.85 -20.56
C SER A 86 -8.16 -68.35 -20.67
N ALA A 87 -8.77 -67.87 -21.75
CA ALA A 87 -9.12 -66.46 -21.91
C ALA A 87 -10.14 -65.98 -20.86
N MET A 88 -11.10 -66.83 -20.49
CA MET A 88 -12.04 -66.53 -19.39
C MET A 88 -11.31 -66.42 -18.05
N ILE A 89 -10.41 -67.36 -17.73
CA ILE A 89 -9.59 -67.31 -16.51
C ILE A 89 -8.74 -66.03 -16.49
N GLU A 90 -8.11 -65.67 -17.60
CA GLU A 90 -7.35 -64.42 -17.71
C GLU A 90 -8.20 -63.19 -17.42
N LEU A 91 -9.45 -63.15 -17.92
CA LEU A 91 -10.39 -62.07 -17.61
C LEU A 91 -10.77 -62.05 -16.13
N ILE A 92 -11.10 -63.20 -15.54
CA ILE A 92 -11.44 -63.32 -14.13
C ILE A 92 -10.28 -62.83 -13.25
N MET A 93 -9.05 -63.25 -13.55
CA MET A 93 -7.86 -62.83 -12.83
C MET A 93 -7.58 -61.34 -13.01
N LYS A 94 -7.76 -60.81 -14.22
CA LYS A 94 -7.56 -59.37 -14.51
C LYS A 94 -8.55 -58.47 -13.78
N TYR A 95 -9.79 -58.93 -13.62
CA TYR A 95 -10.85 -58.18 -12.94
C TYR A 95 -11.03 -58.59 -11.47
N GLU A 96 -10.21 -59.51 -10.96
CA GLU A 96 -10.26 -60.06 -9.60
C GLU A 96 -11.68 -60.55 -9.23
N LEU A 97 -12.30 -61.31 -10.13
CA LEU A 97 -13.65 -61.83 -9.95
C LEU A 97 -13.63 -63.22 -9.29
N ASP A 98 -14.65 -63.53 -8.48
CA ASP A 98 -14.82 -64.85 -7.86
C ASP A 98 -15.54 -65.84 -8.80
N ASN A 99 -16.42 -65.34 -9.67
CA ASN A 99 -17.21 -66.13 -10.61
C ASN A 99 -17.27 -65.48 -12.01
N PHE A 100 -17.56 -66.30 -13.03
CA PHE A 100 -17.82 -65.82 -14.40
C PHE A 100 -19.32 -65.61 -14.63
N GLU A 101 -19.98 -64.90 -13.70
CA GLU A 101 -21.35 -64.46 -13.91
C GLU A 101 -21.36 -63.18 -14.75
N ILE A 102 -22.30 -63.10 -15.69
CA ILE A 102 -22.41 -61.96 -16.62
C ILE A 102 -22.59 -60.65 -15.84
N GLY A 103 -23.38 -60.65 -14.75
CA GLY A 103 -23.60 -59.48 -13.91
C GLY A 103 -22.31 -58.99 -13.21
N SER A 104 -21.54 -59.92 -12.64
CA SER A 104 -20.23 -59.63 -12.02
C SER A 104 -19.26 -59.04 -13.03
N LEU A 105 -19.18 -59.62 -14.22
CA LEU A 105 -18.30 -59.16 -15.30
C LEU A 105 -18.71 -57.77 -15.82
N GLN A 106 -20.01 -57.55 -16.04
CA GLN A 106 -20.54 -56.23 -16.44
C GLN A 106 -20.22 -55.17 -15.38
N THR A 107 -20.41 -55.49 -14.09
CA THR A 107 -20.11 -54.58 -12.98
C THR A 107 -18.63 -54.26 -12.92
N ALA A 108 -17.74 -55.25 -13.05
CA ALA A 108 -16.30 -55.03 -13.07
C ALA A 108 -15.84 -54.18 -14.26
N ILE A 109 -16.40 -54.39 -15.45
CA ILE A 109 -16.13 -53.57 -16.63
C ILE A 109 -16.60 -52.13 -16.40
N CYS A 110 -17.81 -51.93 -15.90
CA CYS A 110 -18.36 -50.61 -15.56
C CYS A 110 -17.47 -49.90 -14.52
N ASN A 111 -17.12 -50.57 -13.43
CA ASN A 111 -16.25 -50.03 -12.40
C ASN A 111 -14.87 -49.65 -12.94
N ASN A 112 -14.28 -50.47 -13.80
CA ASN A 112 -13.00 -50.16 -14.42
C ASN A 112 -13.10 -48.96 -15.37
N ASN A 113 -14.19 -48.86 -16.14
CA ASN A 113 -14.44 -47.70 -17.01
C ASN A 113 -14.63 -46.41 -16.20
N ILE A 114 -15.37 -46.47 -15.08
CA ILE A 114 -15.53 -45.35 -14.14
C ILE A 114 -14.17 -44.95 -13.55
N LYS A 115 -13.38 -45.91 -13.06
CA LYS A 115 -12.02 -45.67 -12.56
C LYS A 115 -11.14 -45.00 -13.62
N LYS A 116 -11.17 -45.50 -14.86
CA LYS A 116 -10.42 -44.92 -15.99
C LYS A 116 -10.87 -43.49 -16.30
N TYR A 117 -12.16 -43.22 -16.27
CA TYR A 117 -12.70 -41.87 -16.46
C TYR A 117 -12.26 -40.91 -15.35
N ASN A 118 -12.41 -41.33 -14.09
CA ASN A 118 -11.98 -40.54 -12.94
C ASN A 118 -10.48 -40.25 -12.97
N ASN A 119 -9.65 -41.24 -13.32
CA ASN A 119 -8.21 -41.04 -13.47
C ASN A 119 -7.88 -40.06 -14.60
N LYS A 120 -8.60 -40.10 -15.73
CA LYS A 120 -8.46 -39.10 -16.80
C LYS A 120 -8.86 -37.70 -16.33
N GLN A 121 -9.91 -37.57 -15.51
CA GLN A 121 -10.29 -36.27 -14.95
C GLN A 121 -9.22 -35.72 -14.01
N LYS A 122 -8.73 -36.55 -13.08
CA LYS A 122 -7.62 -36.18 -12.18
C LYS A 122 -6.36 -35.77 -12.94
N LEU A 123 -6.01 -36.50 -14.01
CA LEU A 123 -4.89 -36.13 -14.88
C LEU A 123 -5.07 -34.73 -15.49
N LYS A 124 -6.26 -34.43 -16.02
CA LYS A 124 -6.55 -33.10 -16.57
C LYS A 124 -6.47 -32.01 -15.50
N GLU A 125 -6.90 -32.30 -14.28
CA GLU A 125 -6.82 -31.36 -13.16
C GLU A 125 -5.37 -31.09 -12.74
N HIS A 126 -4.56 -32.13 -12.62
CA HIS A 126 -3.12 -31.99 -12.37
C HIS A 126 -2.41 -31.23 -13.49
N GLU A 127 -2.75 -31.48 -14.76
CA GLU A 127 -2.21 -30.72 -15.89
C GLU A 127 -2.54 -29.22 -15.81
N LYS A 128 -3.74 -28.86 -15.34
CA LYS A 128 -4.10 -27.45 -15.09
C LYS A 128 -3.28 -26.84 -13.96
N GLN A 129 -3.19 -27.54 -12.83
CA GLN A 129 -2.39 -27.11 -11.68
C GLN A 129 -0.92 -26.90 -12.06
N ILE A 130 -0.34 -27.81 -12.85
CA ILE A 130 1.03 -27.68 -13.35
C ILE A 130 1.19 -26.41 -14.20
N LYS A 131 0.24 -26.13 -15.10
CA LYS A 131 0.28 -24.91 -15.91
C LYS A 131 0.20 -23.64 -15.06
N GLU A 132 -0.70 -23.61 -14.08
CA GLU A 132 -0.83 -22.49 -13.14
C GLU A 132 0.48 -22.28 -12.37
N LEU A 133 1.06 -23.34 -11.80
CA LEU A 133 2.34 -23.28 -11.10
C LEU A 133 3.48 -22.81 -12.03
N GLN A 134 3.49 -23.23 -13.30
CA GLN A 134 4.47 -22.73 -14.27
C GLN A 134 4.31 -21.23 -14.54
N THR A 135 3.08 -20.72 -14.62
CA THR A 135 2.85 -19.28 -14.78
C THR A 135 3.30 -18.48 -13.55
N GLN A 136 3.00 -18.97 -12.36
CA GLN A 136 3.46 -18.37 -11.10
C GLN A 136 4.99 -18.40 -10.97
N LYS A 137 5.63 -19.51 -11.36
CA LYS A 137 7.09 -19.61 -11.38
C LYS A 137 7.71 -18.57 -12.32
N LYS A 138 7.12 -18.34 -13.50
CA LYS A 138 7.60 -17.32 -14.44
C LYS A 138 7.47 -15.91 -13.87
N SER A 139 6.34 -15.58 -13.25
CA SER A 139 6.15 -14.25 -12.64
C SER A 139 7.10 -14.02 -11.46
N LEU A 140 7.27 -15.02 -10.58
CA LEU A 140 8.23 -14.99 -9.48
C LEU A 140 9.66 -14.82 -9.99
N SER A 141 10.05 -15.54 -11.04
CA SER A 141 11.38 -15.40 -11.64
C SER A 141 11.62 -14.01 -12.22
N TYR A 142 10.60 -13.42 -12.85
CA TYR A 142 10.67 -12.04 -13.35
C TYR A 142 10.86 -11.04 -12.21
N ASN A 143 10.03 -11.14 -11.16
CA ASN A 143 10.12 -10.27 -9.99
C ASN A 143 11.46 -10.39 -9.26
N LEU A 144 11.99 -11.61 -9.14
CA LEU A 144 13.29 -11.86 -8.53
C LEU A 144 14.40 -11.17 -9.34
N ASN A 145 14.36 -11.27 -10.67
CA ASN A 145 15.33 -10.59 -11.53
C ASN A 145 15.21 -9.07 -11.45
N LEU A 146 13.99 -8.53 -11.37
CA LEU A 146 13.76 -7.10 -11.16
C LEU A 146 14.34 -6.63 -9.83
N LEU A 147 14.08 -7.36 -8.73
CA LEU A 147 14.62 -7.04 -7.41
C LEU A 147 16.14 -7.09 -7.39
N LYS A 148 16.76 -8.10 -8.02
CA LYS A 148 18.22 -8.15 -8.16
C LYS A 148 18.78 -6.95 -8.91
N LYS A 149 18.10 -6.51 -9.98
CA LYS A 149 18.51 -5.33 -10.73
C LYS A 149 18.43 -4.08 -9.87
N ILE A 150 17.30 -3.89 -9.18
CA ILE A 150 17.10 -2.76 -8.27
C ILE A 150 18.16 -2.75 -7.16
N LEU A 151 18.43 -3.90 -6.53
CA LEU A 151 19.49 -4.03 -5.53
C LEU A 151 20.85 -3.64 -6.08
N SER A 152 21.23 -4.15 -7.26
CA SER A 152 22.49 -3.76 -7.88
C SER A 152 22.56 -2.27 -8.23
N GLU A 153 21.45 -1.65 -8.62
CA GLU A 153 21.37 -0.21 -8.85
C GLU A 153 21.51 0.58 -7.55
N PHE A 154 20.98 0.08 -6.43
CA PHE A 154 21.18 0.68 -5.10
C PHE A 154 22.62 0.51 -4.60
N GLU A 155 23.18 -0.69 -4.66
CA GLU A 155 24.57 -0.98 -4.26
C GLU A 155 25.57 -0.11 -5.04
N ASN A 156 25.40 0.01 -6.37
CA ASN A 156 26.25 0.87 -7.19
C ASN A 156 26.11 2.37 -6.86
N ASN A 157 24.97 2.79 -6.32
CA ASN A 157 24.70 4.19 -5.97
C ASN A 157 24.87 4.45 -4.46
N GLU A 158 25.28 3.46 -3.67
CA GLU A 158 25.37 3.56 -2.21
C GLU A 158 26.37 4.64 -1.79
N GLU A 159 27.57 4.65 -2.39
CA GLU A 159 28.60 5.66 -2.11
C GLU A 159 28.12 7.08 -2.46
N VAL A 160 27.45 7.25 -3.61
CA VAL A 160 26.92 8.55 -4.04
C VAL A 160 25.80 9.03 -3.12
N CYS A 161 24.92 8.12 -2.71
CA CYS A 161 23.86 8.43 -1.75
C CYS A 161 24.44 8.78 -0.38
N SER A 162 25.47 8.05 0.09
CA SER A 162 26.13 8.33 1.37
C SER A 162 26.80 9.70 1.36
N GLN A 163 27.53 10.04 0.29
CA GLN A 163 28.14 11.36 0.14
C GLN A 163 27.09 12.47 0.17
N LYS A 164 25.97 12.32 -0.54
CA LYS A 164 24.87 13.29 -0.50
C LYS A 164 24.24 13.42 0.88
N ILE A 165 24.10 12.32 1.61
CA ILE A 165 23.59 12.34 2.99
C ILE A 165 24.56 13.11 3.89
N GLU A 166 25.87 12.88 3.77
CA GLU A 166 26.88 13.64 4.52
C GLU A 166 26.87 15.13 4.17
N GLU A 167 26.75 15.49 2.88
CA GLU A 167 26.59 16.87 2.44
C GLU A 167 25.34 17.53 3.04
N TRP A 168 24.20 16.83 3.04
CA TRP A 168 22.96 17.34 3.64
C TRP A 168 23.09 17.51 5.16
N ILE A 169 23.74 16.58 5.85
CA ILE A 169 24.02 16.69 7.29
C ILE A 169 24.88 17.93 7.55
N SER A 170 25.98 18.09 6.80
CA SER A 170 26.89 19.25 6.96
C SER A 170 26.19 20.58 6.67
N ASN A 171 25.41 20.65 5.59
CA ASN A 171 24.63 21.84 5.25
C ASN A 171 23.59 22.17 6.32
N THR A 172 22.92 21.16 6.88
CA THR A 172 21.93 21.35 7.95
C THR A 172 22.61 21.89 9.22
N GLN A 173 23.77 21.34 9.61
CA GLN A 173 24.56 21.87 10.73
C GLN A 173 25.00 23.32 10.52
N MET A 174 25.37 23.69 9.29
CA MET A 174 25.70 25.08 8.95
C MET A 174 24.48 25.99 9.07
N LEU A 175 23.31 25.54 8.64
CA LEU A 175 22.07 26.29 8.75
C LEU A 175 21.66 26.48 10.23
N ASP A 176 21.76 25.45 11.06
CA ASP A 176 21.51 25.53 12.50
C ASP A 176 22.45 26.54 13.19
N HIS A 177 23.72 26.58 12.78
CA HIS A 177 24.67 27.56 13.31
C HIS A 177 24.29 28.99 12.91
N LYS A 178 23.90 29.20 11.64
CA LYS A 178 23.44 30.50 11.15
C LYS A 178 22.15 30.95 11.83
N GLU A 179 21.22 30.04 12.07
CA GLU A 179 19.99 30.33 12.82
C GLU A 179 20.34 30.92 14.19
N LYS A 180 21.16 30.22 14.97
CA LYS A 180 21.63 30.70 16.29
C LYS A 180 22.35 32.05 16.20
N GLU A 181 23.21 32.22 15.19
CA GLU A 181 23.89 33.50 14.97
C GLU A 181 22.88 34.64 14.69
N TYR A 182 21.85 34.39 13.89
CA TYR A 182 20.82 35.37 13.62
C TYR A 182 19.95 35.66 14.85
N GLU A 183 19.62 34.65 15.66
CA GLU A 183 18.92 34.85 16.93
C GLU A 183 19.73 35.74 17.88
N GLU A 184 21.03 35.50 18.03
CA GLU A 184 21.92 36.34 18.83
C GLU A 184 22.01 37.77 18.28
N ARG A 185 22.11 37.94 16.95
CA ARG A 185 22.09 39.27 16.30
C ARG A 185 20.77 40.01 16.53
N ILE A 186 19.64 39.32 16.50
CA ILE A 186 18.33 39.91 16.80
C ILE A 186 18.26 40.32 18.28
N LEU A 187 18.72 39.46 19.19
CA LEU A 187 18.72 39.75 20.63
C LEU A 187 19.63 40.95 20.96
N THR A 188 20.83 40.98 20.39
CA THR A 188 21.77 42.11 20.55
C THR A 188 21.23 43.39 19.91
N GLY A 189 20.56 43.31 18.77
CA GLY A 189 19.86 44.43 18.14
C GLY A 189 18.74 44.99 19.03
N ARG A 190 17.89 44.11 19.58
CA ARG A 190 16.80 44.48 20.50
C ARG A 190 17.32 45.11 21.78
N THR A 191 18.35 44.53 22.40
CA THR A 191 18.95 45.09 23.62
C THR A 191 19.59 46.46 23.36
N ARG A 192 20.31 46.64 22.24
CA ARG A 192 20.83 47.96 21.85
C ARG A 192 19.72 48.98 21.64
N LEU A 193 18.64 48.60 20.98
CA LEU A 193 17.48 49.46 20.74
C LEU A 193 16.85 49.90 22.06
N ASN A 194 16.63 48.96 22.99
CA ASN A 194 16.07 49.24 24.32
C ASN A 194 17.02 50.09 25.20
N ASN A 195 18.34 49.97 25.03
CA ASN A 195 19.31 50.77 25.78
C ASN A 195 19.47 52.20 25.24
N LEU A 196 19.28 52.42 23.94
CA LEU A 196 19.42 53.73 23.29
C LEU A 196 18.14 54.56 23.38
N VAL A 197 16.99 53.91 23.47
CA VAL A 197 15.68 54.56 23.41
C VAL A 197 14.82 54.00 24.55
N PRO A 198 14.41 54.82 25.54
CA PRO A 198 13.42 54.41 26.54
C PRO A 198 12.17 53.86 25.82
N GLU A 199 11.56 52.78 26.32
CA GLU A 199 10.38 52.14 25.67
C GLU A 199 9.28 53.15 25.29
N GLU A 200 9.10 54.19 26.10
CA GLU A 200 8.16 55.29 25.88
C GLU A 200 8.45 56.08 24.58
N SER A 201 9.73 56.27 24.23
CA SER A 201 10.17 56.97 23.01
C SER A 201 10.08 56.10 21.76
N LEU A 202 10.19 54.77 21.90
CA LEU A 202 9.98 53.80 20.81
C LEU A 202 8.52 53.70 20.39
N SER A 203 7.59 53.82 21.34
CA SER A 203 6.15 53.90 21.07
C SER A 203 5.81 55.12 20.21
N LEU A 204 6.46 56.26 20.47
CA LEU A 204 6.29 57.51 19.70
C LEU A 204 6.86 57.43 18.27
N LEU A 205 7.80 56.51 18.02
CA LEU A 205 8.40 56.26 16.69
C LEU A 205 7.59 55.26 15.84
N GLN A 206 6.48 54.73 16.35
CA GLN A 206 5.58 53.92 15.56
C GLN A 206 4.94 54.77 14.47
N PHE A 207 4.90 54.24 13.24
CA PHE A 207 4.39 54.95 12.07
C PHE A 207 2.99 55.55 12.28
N ASN A 208 2.13 54.84 13.01
CA ASN A 208 0.78 55.30 13.31
C ASN A 208 0.78 56.55 14.21
N VAL A 209 1.63 56.57 15.24
CA VAL A 209 1.76 57.70 16.17
C VAL A 209 2.39 58.91 15.48
N LEU A 210 3.37 58.68 14.60
CA LEU A 210 3.95 59.74 13.77
C LEU A 210 2.92 60.39 12.85
N ASN A 211 2.07 59.60 12.20
CA ASN A 211 1.01 60.13 11.34
C ASN A 211 -0.03 60.93 12.15
N GLU A 212 -0.36 60.49 13.38
CA GLU A 212 -1.24 61.26 14.26
C GLU A 212 -0.62 62.60 14.63
N ILE A 213 0.66 62.62 14.98
CA ILE A 213 1.39 63.87 15.28
C ILE A 213 1.47 64.77 14.04
N GLU A 214 1.72 64.21 12.86
CA GLU A 214 1.76 64.96 11.60
C GLU A 214 0.40 65.59 11.28
N ASN A 215 -0.70 64.85 11.46
CA ASN A 215 -2.05 65.38 11.31
C ASN A 215 -2.32 66.52 12.30
N ILE A 216 -1.95 66.36 13.58
CA ILE A 216 -2.09 67.41 14.59
C ILE A 216 -1.29 68.66 14.21
N ILE A 217 -0.06 68.50 13.68
CA ILE A 217 0.75 69.62 13.20
C ILE A 217 0.08 70.34 12.03
N ASN A 218 -0.50 69.59 11.09
CA ASN A 218 -1.23 70.17 9.96
C ASN A 218 -2.48 70.94 10.41
N ASP A 219 -3.27 70.37 11.32
CA ASP A 219 -4.45 71.02 11.89
C ASP A 219 -4.07 72.33 12.63
N LEU A 220 -2.98 72.30 13.42
CA LEU A 220 -2.47 73.48 14.11
C LEU A 220 -1.96 74.55 13.12
N ASN A 221 -1.31 74.15 12.03
CA ASN A 221 -0.87 75.07 11.00
C ASN A 221 -2.05 75.75 10.29
N ASP A 222 -3.12 75.00 10.01
CA ASP A 222 -4.35 75.53 9.43
C ASP A 222 -5.03 76.53 10.39
N GLU A 223 -5.12 76.21 11.69
CA GLU A 223 -5.62 77.15 12.70
C GLU A 223 -4.79 78.43 12.77
N ILE A 224 -3.45 78.32 12.72
CA ILE A 224 -2.55 79.47 12.73
C ILE A 224 -2.76 80.31 11.47
N ALA A 225 -2.94 79.69 10.31
CA ALA A 225 -3.20 80.39 9.06
C ALA A 225 -4.54 81.14 9.12
N GLU A 226 -5.60 80.52 9.63
CA GLU A 226 -6.90 81.16 9.80
C GLU A 226 -6.83 82.35 10.77
N LYS A 227 -6.15 82.18 11.91
CA LYS A 227 -5.95 83.27 12.89
C LYS A 227 -5.12 84.41 12.31
N ARG A 228 -4.07 84.13 11.51
CA ARG A 228 -3.31 85.16 10.80
C ARG A 228 -4.16 85.91 9.79
N ASN A 229 -4.99 85.22 9.01
CA ASN A 229 -5.90 85.86 8.05
C ASN A 229 -6.90 86.80 8.75
N LYS A 230 -7.47 86.36 9.88
CA LYS A 230 -8.32 87.21 10.73
C LYS A 230 -7.56 88.43 11.26
N LEU A 231 -6.31 88.26 11.69
CA LEU A 231 -5.50 89.37 12.20
C LEU A 231 -5.18 90.39 11.10
N MET A 232 -4.76 89.95 9.91
CA MET A 232 -4.54 90.87 8.77
C MET A 232 -5.81 91.65 8.42
N SER A 233 -6.98 91.00 8.44
CA SER A 233 -8.24 91.69 8.17
C SER A 233 -8.59 92.77 9.21
N ILE A 234 -8.10 92.65 10.45
CA ILE A 234 -8.28 93.64 11.50
C ILE A 234 -7.23 94.75 11.38
N GLU A 235 -6.00 94.40 10.98
CA GLU A 235 -4.88 95.32 10.83
C GLU A 235 -5.08 96.33 9.67
N ASP A 236 -5.86 95.96 8.65
CA ASP A 236 -6.29 96.87 7.58
C ASP A 236 -7.25 97.98 8.04
N LEU A 237 -7.85 97.86 9.23
CA LEU A 237 -8.70 98.88 9.83
C LEU A 237 -7.89 99.83 10.74
N PRO A 238 -8.06 101.17 10.61
CA PRO A 238 -7.46 102.12 11.53
C PRO A 238 -7.94 101.90 12.96
N SER A 239 -7.03 101.99 13.95
CA SER A 239 -7.35 101.75 15.37
C SER A 239 -8.30 102.77 16.01
N ASP A 240 -8.55 103.91 15.35
CA ASP A 240 -9.49 104.94 15.79
C ASP A 240 -10.87 104.74 15.15
N MET A 241 -11.90 104.52 15.99
CA MET A 241 -13.24 104.13 15.55
C MET A 241 -13.94 105.20 14.69
N ALA A 242 -13.60 106.48 14.86
CA ALA A 242 -14.12 107.55 14.02
C ALA A 242 -13.54 107.48 12.60
N LEU A 243 -12.24 107.23 12.48
CA LEU A 243 -11.52 107.14 11.20
C LEU A 243 -11.88 105.85 10.45
N ALA A 244 -12.07 104.73 11.16
CA ALA A 244 -12.49 103.47 10.56
C ALA A 244 -13.90 103.56 9.93
N LYS A 245 -14.84 104.26 10.58
CA LYS A 245 -16.18 104.52 10.01
C LYS A 245 -16.12 105.40 8.76
N LEU A 246 -15.22 106.37 8.74
CA LEU A 246 -15.03 107.26 7.59
C LEU A 246 -14.41 106.51 6.40
N LYS A 247 -13.36 105.70 6.65
CA LYS A 247 -12.74 104.85 5.63
C LYS A 247 -13.70 103.77 5.10
N TYR A 248 -14.57 103.23 5.96
CA TYR A 248 -15.65 102.33 5.53
C TYR A 248 -16.69 103.07 4.67
N ALA A 249 -17.07 104.29 5.04
CA ALA A 249 -18.00 105.10 4.26
C ALA A 249 -17.41 105.48 2.88
N GLU A 250 -16.13 105.88 2.82
CA GLU A 250 -15.41 106.12 1.56
C GLU A 250 -15.32 104.86 0.70
N ALA A 251 -14.93 103.72 1.28
CA ALA A 251 -14.86 102.45 0.56
C ALA A 251 -16.24 102.03 0.03
N LYS A 252 -17.30 102.24 0.83
CA LYS A 252 -18.69 101.99 0.41
C LYS A 252 -19.13 102.93 -0.71
N GLN A 253 -18.75 104.20 -0.64
CA GLN A 253 -19.07 105.19 -1.67
C GLN A 253 -18.30 104.92 -2.97
N GLN A 254 -17.04 104.50 -2.89
CA GLN A 254 -16.26 104.04 -4.03
C GLN A 254 -16.85 102.76 -4.64
N LEU A 255 -17.35 101.83 -3.82
CA LEU A 255 -18.05 100.64 -4.27
C LEU A 255 -19.34 101.01 -5.03
N GLU A 256 -20.12 101.96 -4.52
CA GLU A 256 -21.34 102.44 -5.19
C GLU A 256 -21.02 103.21 -6.48
N ALA A 257 -19.95 104.00 -6.50
CA ALA A 257 -19.47 104.66 -7.73
C ALA A 257 -19.03 103.63 -8.78
N LEU A 258 -18.27 102.62 -8.40
CA LEU A 258 -17.87 101.53 -9.29
C LEU A 258 -19.06 100.68 -9.75
N ARG A 259 -20.08 100.51 -8.92
CA ARG A 259 -21.35 99.88 -9.32
C ARG A 259 -22.11 100.73 -10.32
N LYS A 260 -22.19 102.05 -10.15
CA LYS A 260 -22.79 102.96 -11.14
C LYS A 260 -22.02 102.98 -12.46
N ILE A 261 -20.68 103.00 -12.42
CA ILE A 261 -19.85 102.89 -13.63
C ILE A 261 -20.08 101.53 -14.31
N ARG A 262 -20.20 100.45 -13.53
CA ARG A 262 -20.56 99.13 -14.06
C ARG A 262 -21.94 99.18 -14.72
N GLU A 263 -22.94 99.77 -14.09
CA GLU A 263 -24.30 99.89 -14.61
C GLU A 263 -24.39 100.79 -15.86
N GLU A 264 -23.63 101.89 -15.92
CA GLU A 264 -23.50 102.74 -17.12
C GLU A 264 -22.79 102.01 -18.26
N LYS A 265 -21.72 101.26 -17.98
CA LYS A 265 -21.10 100.39 -18.99
C LYS A 265 -22.07 99.33 -19.49
N VAL A 266 -22.87 98.73 -18.61
CA VAL A 266 -23.89 97.76 -18.97
C VAL A 266 -25.03 98.42 -19.78
N LYS A 267 -25.45 99.65 -19.46
CA LYS A 267 -26.44 100.42 -20.25
C LYS A 267 -25.91 100.88 -21.62
N ASN A 268 -24.66 101.33 -21.71
CA ASN A 268 -24.03 101.69 -22.98
C ASN A 268 -23.84 100.47 -23.88
N MET A 269 -23.54 99.29 -23.31
CA MET A 269 -23.59 98.03 -24.05
C MET A 269 -25.01 97.70 -24.54
N ALA A 270 -26.06 98.04 -23.79
CA ALA A 270 -27.45 97.81 -24.20
C ALA A 270 -27.97 98.79 -25.28
N LEU A 271 -27.50 100.06 -25.31
CA LEU A 271 -27.86 101.05 -26.34
C LEU A 271 -27.08 100.88 -27.66
N GLN A 272 -26.01 100.09 -27.68
CA GLN A 272 -25.31 99.70 -28.92
C GLN A 272 -25.94 98.49 -29.62
N ILE A 273 -27.04 97.94 -29.07
CA ILE A 273 -27.71 96.72 -29.55
C ILE A 273 -29.11 97.00 -30.16
N PHE A 274 -29.59 98.26 -30.17
CA PHE A 274 -30.82 98.73 -30.87
C PHE A 274 -30.56 100.01 -31.65
#